data_AF-A0A839I8P6-F1
#
_entry.id   AF-A0A839I8P6-F1
#
_cell.length_a   1.000
_cell.length_b   1.000
_cell.length_c   1.000
_cell.angle_alpha   90.00
_cell.angle_beta   90.00
_cell.angle_gamma   90.00
#
_symmetry.space_group_name_H-M   'P 1'
#
loop_
_entity.id
_entity.type
_entity.pdbx_description
1 polymer ?
#
loop_
_entity_poly.entity_id
_entity_poly.type
_entity_poly.pdbx_seq_one_letter_code
_entity_poly.pdbx_strand_id
1 'polypeptide(L)'
;MKLKKQQSGHAAILFVMCIPVLFGVFTLASDGARALQSKARLEDAAEAAVLAVSAYGEEDPVSIQTGKDYVRHYMPDMESLVEIKVEKVECSEIPECTADDNDRPFVEYRVSGRTKHESWFPGNDKTVGFGDHFDVTGSSKARKFQSSQPMDITFILDFSGSMNYDWKGHAPSDMPEESPNIPGRFSPPSRLSDLKEVVQMVTDELQAYNNTTTGPKHRVAMTGYNRRTVNKANSGKFIVRDQRIIKKKGEYDKDDVVDFTKTIKQQFKPKGEAGRIPNGDELAEFNDINYSSDFVAFNNQVKTFEAYGGTASLQGILRASQIMSYHLTKDGEEANPKQLVIILSDGEDFGHYLGQAQKLVNKGMCTNLTNAIEGGPVSADDNSADKIEFSAGNSHGLPTNTGEDPSVRIAMIGFGDGYDIHDNTGLLNCVGEENAFSAKNKDEILNLIMSLVSEEVGHLAQ
;
A
#
# COMPACT_ATOMS: atom_id res chain seq x y z
N MET A 1 63.71 -42.53 -52.58
CA MET A 1 62.69 -41.58 -52.12
C MET A 1 61.32 -42.22 -52.37
N LYS A 2 60.65 -42.76 -51.33
CA LYS A 2 59.34 -43.45 -51.48
C LYS A 2 58.24 -42.39 -51.61
N LEU A 3 57.51 -42.42 -52.73
CA LEU A 3 56.34 -41.57 -52.98
C LEU A 3 55.23 -41.88 -51.98
N LYS A 4 54.76 -40.84 -51.29
CA LYS A 4 53.67 -40.85 -50.31
C LYS A 4 52.37 -41.19 -51.04
N LYS A 5 51.81 -42.38 -50.78
CA LYS A 5 50.56 -42.86 -51.39
C LYS A 5 49.41 -42.00 -50.82
N GLN A 6 48.91 -41.04 -51.60
CA GLN A 6 47.75 -40.23 -51.22
C GLN A 6 46.50 -41.11 -51.28
N GLN A 7 45.80 -41.27 -50.15
CA GLN A 7 44.47 -41.88 -50.13
C GLN A 7 43.46 -40.84 -50.62
N SER A 8 43.13 -40.88 -51.91
CA SER A 8 42.09 -40.06 -52.52
C SER A 8 40.77 -40.83 -52.54
N GLY A 9 39.74 -40.34 -51.83
CA GLY A 9 38.34 -40.71 -52.07
C GLY A 9 37.57 -41.28 -50.87
N HIS A 10 38.19 -42.09 -50.00
CA HIS A 10 37.46 -42.73 -48.90
C HIS A 10 36.97 -41.74 -47.84
N ALA A 11 37.78 -40.74 -47.49
CA ALA A 11 37.37 -39.68 -46.57
C ALA A 11 36.22 -38.82 -47.12
N ALA A 12 36.17 -38.59 -48.44
CA ALA A 12 35.10 -37.83 -49.07
C ALA A 12 33.78 -38.59 -49.07
N ILE A 13 33.80 -39.90 -49.30
CA ILE A 13 32.62 -40.78 -49.24
C ILE A 13 32.05 -40.82 -47.81
N LEU A 14 32.92 -40.94 -46.81
CA LEU A 14 32.52 -40.93 -45.40
C LEU A 14 31.95 -39.56 -44.99
N PHE A 15 32.54 -38.47 -45.46
CA PHE A 15 32.05 -37.11 -45.22
C PHE A 15 30.66 -36.87 -45.84
N VAL A 16 30.43 -37.32 -47.09
CA VAL A 16 29.12 -37.23 -47.74
C VAL A 16 28.05 -38.05 -47.02
N MET A 17 28.41 -39.20 -46.43
CA MET A 17 27.48 -39.98 -45.61
C MET A 17 27.20 -39.35 -44.24
N CYS A 18 28.16 -38.64 -43.64
CA CYS A 18 27.98 -38.02 -42.32
C CYS A 18 27.24 -36.67 -42.35
N ILE A 19 27.34 -35.90 -43.45
CA ILE A 19 26.69 -34.57 -43.56
C ILE A 19 25.18 -34.63 -43.27
N PRO A 20 24.38 -35.53 -43.86
CA PRO A 20 22.94 -35.58 -43.60
C PRO A 20 22.61 -35.85 -42.12
N VAL A 21 23.41 -36.67 -41.45
CA VAL A 21 23.22 -37.00 -40.03
C VAL A 21 23.54 -35.79 -39.17
N LEU A 22 24.67 -35.12 -39.40
CA LEU A 22 25.05 -33.92 -38.66
C LEU A 22 24.08 -32.77 -38.91
N PHE A 23 23.59 -32.61 -40.15
CA PHE A 23 22.58 -31.62 -40.48
C PHE A 23 21.25 -31.90 -39.80
N GLY A 24 20.79 -33.16 -39.75
CA GLY A 24 19.59 -33.53 -39.00
C GLY A 24 19.68 -33.26 -37.49
N VAL A 25 20.87 -33.45 -36.89
CA VAL A 25 21.10 -33.07 -35.49
C VAL A 25 21.07 -31.55 -35.34
N PHE A 26 21.67 -30.81 -36.27
CA PHE A 26 21.68 -29.35 -36.26
C PHE A 26 20.26 -28.76 -36.39
N THR A 27 19.42 -29.27 -37.28
CA THR A 27 18.05 -28.81 -37.45
C THR A 27 17.22 -29.04 -36.19
N LEU A 28 17.30 -30.25 -35.63
CA LEU A 28 16.62 -30.61 -34.39
C LEU A 28 17.11 -29.77 -33.20
N ALA A 29 18.42 -29.56 -33.09
CA ALA A 29 19.01 -28.75 -32.03
C ALA A 29 18.59 -27.27 -32.14
N SER A 30 18.51 -26.72 -33.36
CA SER A 30 18.14 -25.32 -33.58
C SER A 30 16.66 -25.08 -33.26
N ASP A 31 15.75 -25.90 -33.80
CA ASP A 31 14.32 -25.77 -33.50
C ASP A 31 14.03 -26.15 -32.04
N GLY A 32 14.73 -27.14 -31.48
CA GLY A 32 14.61 -27.51 -30.07
C GLY A 32 15.04 -26.40 -29.13
N ALA A 33 16.17 -25.73 -29.40
CA ALA A 33 16.63 -24.59 -28.62
C ALA A 33 15.64 -23.43 -28.69
N ARG A 34 15.07 -23.17 -29.87
CA ARG A 34 14.06 -22.13 -30.07
C ARG A 34 12.75 -22.47 -29.36
N ALA A 35 12.30 -23.73 -29.40
CA ALA A 35 11.12 -24.18 -28.65
C ALA A 35 11.30 -24.00 -27.14
N LEU A 36 12.49 -24.33 -26.61
CA LEU A 36 12.82 -24.09 -25.19
C LEU A 36 12.84 -22.59 -24.84
N GLN A 37 13.40 -21.75 -25.72
CA GLN A 37 13.43 -20.31 -25.52
C GLN A 37 12.02 -19.70 -25.56
N SER A 38 11.19 -20.08 -26.52
CA SER A 38 9.79 -19.66 -26.60
C SER A 38 9.00 -20.13 -25.38
N LYS A 39 9.29 -21.33 -24.87
CA LYS A 39 8.67 -21.84 -23.63
C LYS A 39 9.02 -20.96 -22.43
N ALA A 40 10.29 -20.68 -22.21
CA ALA A 40 10.73 -19.83 -21.11
C ALA A 40 10.08 -18.43 -21.18
N ARG A 41 10.05 -17.81 -22.36
CA ARG A 41 9.39 -16.51 -22.55
C ARG A 41 7.89 -16.55 -22.28
N LEU A 42 7.21 -17.65 -22.65
CA LEU A 42 5.78 -17.79 -22.39
C LEU A 42 5.50 -18.01 -20.90
N GLU A 43 6.38 -18.69 -20.17
CA GLU A 43 6.31 -18.83 -18.72
C GLU A 43 6.53 -17.47 -18.03
N ASP A 44 7.55 -16.70 -18.43
CA ASP A 44 7.77 -15.32 -17.95
C ASP A 44 6.54 -14.42 -18.23
N ALA A 45 5.96 -14.55 -19.44
CA ALA A 45 4.75 -13.83 -19.82
C ALA A 45 3.56 -14.21 -18.94
N ALA A 46 3.40 -15.50 -18.65
CA ALA A 46 2.34 -16.01 -17.80
C ALA A 46 2.50 -15.53 -16.35
N GLU A 47 3.74 -15.43 -15.84
CA GLU A 47 4.05 -14.86 -14.52
C GLU A 47 3.65 -13.38 -14.42
N ALA A 48 4.08 -12.57 -15.38
CA ALA A 48 3.70 -11.16 -15.40
C ALA A 48 2.18 -10.97 -15.57
N ALA A 49 1.55 -11.80 -16.42
CA ALA A 49 0.12 -11.77 -16.66
C ALA A 49 -0.70 -12.19 -15.43
N VAL A 50 -0.31 -13.25 -14.71
CA VAL A 50 -1.06 -13.75 -13.55
C VAL A 50 -1.03 -12.75 -12.40
N LEU A 51 0.08 -12.05 -12.21
CA LEU A 51 0.18 -10.93 -11.25
C LEU A 51 -0.75 -9.78 -11.64
N ALA A 52 -0.73 -9.35 -12.90
CA ALA A 52 -1.61 -8.27 -13.37
C ALA A 52 -3.09 -8.63 -13.26
N VAL A 53 -3.47 -9.86 -13.64
CA VAL A 53 -4.84 -10.38 -13.54
C VAL A 53 -5.30 -10.45 -12.08
N SER A 54 -4.44 -10.88 -11.16
CA SER A 54 -4.78 -10.98 -9.74
C SER A 54 -5.08 -9.63 -9.07
N ALA A 55 -4.63 -8.52 -9.67
CA ALA A 55 -4.95 -7.16 -9.22
C ALA A 55 -6.39 -6.76 -9.52
N TYR A 56 -6.99 -7.25 -10.62
CA TYR A 56 -8.37 -6.92 -11.01
C TYR A 56 -9.42 -7.74 -10.25
N GLY A 57 -9.08 -8.95 -9.77
CA GLY A 57 -9.88 -9.68 -8.78
C GLY A 57 -11.07 -10.52 -9.28
N GLU A 58 -11.42 -10.44 -10.57
CA GLU A 58 -12.53 -11.17 -11.17
C GLU A 58 -12.15 -11.86 -12.50
N GLU A 59 -12.85 -12.96 -12.82
CA GLU A 59 -12.73 -13.66 -14.11
C GLU A 59 -13.58 -12.96 -15.17
N ASP A 60 -13.09 -11.81 -15.64
CA ASP A 60 -13.82 -10.92 -16.53
C ASP A 60 -13.14 -10.77 -17.92
N PRO A 61 -13.85 -10.20 -18.92
CA PRO A 61 -13.27 -9.98 -20.25
C PRO A 61 -12.01 -9.10 -20.22
N VAL A 62 -11.89 -8.18 -19.26
CA VAL A 62 -10.72 -7.30 -19.10
C VAL A 62 -9.51 -8.10 -18.65
N SER A 63 -9.66 -9.02 -17.71
CA SER A 63 -8.59 -9.91 -17.25
C SER A 63 -8.09 -10.83 -18.36
N ILE A 64 -9.00 -11.39 -19.16
CA ILE A 64 -8.63 -12.19 -20.34
C ILE A 64 -7.87 -11.34 -21.36
N GLN A 65 -8.32 -10.11 -21.61
CA GLN A 65 -7.64 -9.20 -22.53
C GLN A 65 -6.26 -8.79 -22.02
N THR A 66 -6.14 -8.51 -20.72
CA THR A 66 -4.86 -8.20 -20.06
C THR A 66 -3.88 -9.35 -20.24
N GLY A 67 -4.30 -10.60 -20.00
CA GLY A 67 -3.46 -11.78 -20.27
C GLY A 67 -3.00 -11.87 -21.72
N LYS A 68 -3.89 -11.57 -22.69
CA LYS A 68 -3.53 -11.53 -24.12
C LYS A 68 -2.49 -10.48 -24.44
N ASP A 69 -2.58 -9.32 -23.81
CA ASP A 69 -1.67 -8.20 -24.08
C ASP A 69 -0.28 -8.46 -23.51
N TYR A 70 -0.18 -9.08 -22.33
CA TYR A 70 1.10 -9.55 -21.79
C TYR A 70 1.74 -10.63 -22.67
N VAL A 71 1.00 -11.67 -23.07
CA VAL A 71 1.55 -12.71 -23.95
C VAL A 71 2.00 -12.14 -25.29
N ARG A 72 1.24 -11.23 -25.90
CA ARG A 72 1.65 -10.53 -27.14
C ARG A 72 2.93 -9.73 -26.97
N HIS A 73 3.13 -9.11 -25.81
CA HIS A 73 4.32 -8.31 -25.54
C HIS A 73 5.58 -9.18 -25.43
N TYR A 74 5.50 -10.31 -24.73
CA TYR A 74 6.63 -11.20 -24.49
C TYR A 74 6.91 -12.18 -25.64
N MET A 75 5.94 -12.41 -26.52
CA MET A 75 6.02 -13.36 -27.64
C MET A 75 5.95 -12.66 -29.00
N PRO A 76 6.99 -11.91 -29.41
CA PRO A 76 7.02 -11.24 -30.72
C PRO A 76 7.09 -12.22 -31.90
N ASP A 77 7.61 -13.44 -31.66
CA ASP A 77 7.88 -14.45 -32.68
C ASP A 77 6.73 -15.47 -32.85
N MET A 78 5.54 -15.18 -32.29
CA MET A 78 4.37 -16.06 -32.43
C MET A 78 3.61 -15.77 -33.73
N GLU A 79 3.15 -16.84 -34.39
CA GLU A 79 2.26 -16.71 -35.56
C GLU A 79 0.85 -16.35 -35.11
N SER A 80 0.38 -17.04 -34.06
CA SER A 80 -0.93 -16.79 -33.48
C SER A 80 -0.98 -17.22 -32.02
N LEU A 81 -1.87 -16.55 -31.27
CA LEU A 81 -2.29 -16.97 -29.95
C LEU A 81 -3.44 -17.96 -30.11
N VAL A 82 -3.23 -19.21 -29.70
CA VAL A 82 -4.23 -20.29 -29.85
C VAL A 82 -5.27 -20.18 -28.75
N GLU A 83 -4.83 -20.01 -27.50
CA GLU A 83 -5.71 -19.98 -26.34
C GLU A 83 -5.05 -19.23 -25.19
N ILE A 84 -5.84 -18.46 -24.45
CA ILE A 84 -5.51 -18.00 -23.09
C ILE A 84 -6.68 -18.35 -22.19
N LYS A 85 -6.38 -19.00 -21.08
CA LYS A 85 -7.33 -19.29 -20.02
C LYS A 85 -6.89 -18.57 -18.75
N VAL A 86 -7.82 -17.81 -18.19
CA VAL A 86 -7.70 -17.18 -16.87
C VAL A 86 -8.70 -17.90 -15.98
N GLU A 87 -8.25 -18.45 -14.86
CA GLU A 87 -9.13 -19.08 -13.87
C GLU A 87 -8.90 -18.44 -12.51
N LYS A 88 -9.99 -18.14 -11.80
CA LYS A 88 -9.98 -17.83 -10.38
C LYS A 88 -10.49 -19.05 -9.63
N VAL A 89 -9.65 -19.63 -8.77
CA VAL A 89 -10.01 -20.80 -7.97
C VAL A 89 -10.09 -20.39 -6.51
N GLU A 90 -11.27 -20.54 -5.92
CA GLU A 90 -11.51 -20.30 -4.50
C GLU A 90 -10.91 -21.43 -3.65
N CYS A 91 -10.48 -21.09 -2.43
CA CYS A 91 -9.80 -22.04 -1.54
C CYS A 91 -10.61 -23.31 -1.28
N SER A 92 -11.93 -23.21 -1.17
CA SER A 92 -12.84 -24.34 -0.94
C SER A 92 -12.80 -25.42 -2.02
N GLU A 93 -12.30 -25.09 -3.22
CA GLU A 93 -12.20 -25.99 -4.35
C GLU A 93 -10.82 -26.68 -4.44
N ILE A 94 -9.88 -26.31 -3.56
CA ILE A 94 -8.51 -26.80 -3.54
C ILE A 94 -8.32 -27.78 -2.36
N PRO A 95 -7.98 -29.06 -2.61
CA PRO A 95 -7.79 -30.06 -1.54
C PRO A 95 -6.68 -29.73 -0.54
N GLU A 96 -5.73 -28.87 -0.94
CA GLU A 96 -4.56 -28.40 -0.19
C GLU A 96 -4.69 -26.90 0.14
N CYS A 97 -5.87 -26.47 0.58
CA CYS A 97 -6.24 -25.08 0.91
C CYS A 97 -5.52 -24.51 2.16
N THR A 98 -4.50 -25.18 2.69
CA THR A 98 -3.64 -24.69 3.79
C THR A 98 -2.18 -24.74 3.36
N ALA A 99 -1.65 -23.59 2.94
CA ALA A 99 -0.34 -23.52 2.31
C ALA A 99 0.59 -22.46 2.92
N ASP A 100 0.52 -22.27 4.24
CA ASP A 100 1.66 -21.87 5.08
C ASP A 100 1.49 -22.43 6.50
N ASP A 101 2.51 -22.30 7.35
CA ASP A 101 2.53 -22.71 8.77
C ASP A 101 1.34 -22.15 9.61
N ASN A 102 0.55 -21.20 9.08
CA ASN A 102 -0.56 -20.48 9.72
C ASN A 102 -1.96 -20.71 9.07
N ASP A 103 -2.17 -21.73 8.22
CA ASP A 103 -3.51 -22.12 7.72
C ASP A 103 -4.36 -20.98 7.06
N ARG A 104 -3.73 -20.03 6.37
CA ARG A 104 -4.44 -18.89 5.76
C ARG A 104 -5.18 -19.27 4.45
N PRO A 105 -6.46 -18.88 4.28
CA PRO A 105 -7.19 -19.10 3.03
C PRO A 105 -6.68 -18.16 1.92
N PHE A 106 -6.60 -18.69 0.71
CA PHE A 106 -6.10 -17.97 -0.46
C PHE A 106 -7.02 -18.17 -1.67
N VAL A 107 -6.99 -17.20 -2.59
CA VAL A 107 -7.53 -17.35 -3.94
C VAL A 107 -6.35 -17.58 -4.87
N GLU A 108 -6.42 -18.64 -5.67
CA GLU A 108 -5.40 -18.94 -6.68
C GLU A 108 -5.86 -18.44 -8.06
N TYR A 109 -5.08 -17.54 -8.65
CA TYR A 109 -5.23 -17.12 -10.03
C TYR A 109 -4.32 -17.97 -10.90
N ARG A 110 -4.85 -18.47 -12.02
CA ARG A 110 -4.09 -19.25 -13.00
C ARG A 110 -4.20 -18.60 -14.35
N VAL A 111 -3.06 -18.36 -14.99
CA VAL A 111 -2.99 -17.96 -16.39
C VAL A 111 -2.28 -19.05 -17.15
N SER A 112 -2.94 -19.58 -18.18
CA SER A 112 -2.32 -20.52 -19.12
C SER A 112 -2.50 -20.04 -20.55
N GLY A 113 -1.46 -20.23 -21.35
CA GLY A 113 -1.40 -19.78 -22.73
C GLY A 113 -0.85 -20.87 -23.65
N ARG A 114 -1.38 -20.92 -24.88
CA ARG A 114 -0.82 -21.71 -25.98
C ARG A 114 -0.54 -20.81 -27.17
N THR A 115 0.70 -20.84 -27.65
CA THR A 115 1.17 -20.08 -28.81
C THR A 115 1.65 -21.03 -29.89
N LYS A 116 1.43 -20.64 -31.15
CA LYS A 116 1.85 -21.39 -32.33
C LYS A 116 3.02 -20.69 -33.01
N HIS A 117 4.04 -21.45 -33.38
CA HIS A 117 5.25 -20.95 -34.03
C HIS A 117 5.58 -21.76 -35.28
N GLU A 118 6.11 -21.08 -36.30
CA GLU A 118 6.61 -21.70 -37.53
C GLU A 118 7.99 -22.33 -37.28
N SER A 119 8.21 -23.58 -37.70
CA SER A 119 9.53 -24.22 -37.62
C SER A 119 10.48 -23.62 -38.66
N TRP A 120 11.76 -23.41 -38.31
CA TRP A 120 12.75 -23.02 -39.31
C TRP A 120 13.18 -24.20 -40.18
N PHE A 121 13.09 -25.41 -39.65
CA PHE A 121 13.48 -26.63 -40.32
C PHE A 121 12.38 -27.71 -40.18
N PRO A 122 11.30 -27.60 -40.96
CA PRO A 122 10.13 -28.47 -40.84
C PRO A 122 10.43 -29.96 -41.10
N GLY A 123 11.58 -30.24 -41.73
CA GLY A 123 11.98 -31.58 -42.13
C GLY A 123 11.36 -31.98 -43.48
N ASN A 124 11.75 -33.15 -43.97
CA ASN A 124 11.21 -33.78 -45.18
C ASN A 124 11.37 -35.30 -45.05
N ASP A 125 10.96 -36.09 -46.05
CA ASP A 125 11.03 -37.58 -46.03
C ASP A 125 12.41 -38.16 -45.67
N LYS A 126 13.49 -37.37 -45.71
CA LYS A 126 14.87 -37.81 -45.46
C LYS A 126 15.53 -37.14 -44.25
N THR A 127 14.94 -36.11 -43.64
CA THR A 127 15.49 -35.39 -42.49
C THR A 127 14.45 -35.19 -41.41
N VAL A 128 14.76 -35.61 -40.19
CA VAL A 128 13.92 -35.43 -38.99
C VAL A 128 13.83 -33.94 -38.64
N GLY A 129 12.62 -33.42 -38.52
CA GLY A 129 12.32 -32.02 -38.18
C GLY A 129 11.04 -31.92 -37.35
N PHE A 130 10.71 -30.71 -36.87
CA PHE A 130 9.56 -30.47 -35.98
C PHE A 130 8.21 -30.34 -36.72
N GLY A 131 8.17 -30.57 -38.04
CA GLY A 131 7.02 -30.25 -38.88
C GLY A 131 6.91 -28.75 -39.15
N ASP A 132 5.95 -28.32 -39.97
CA ASP A 132 5.80 -26.89 -40.36
C ASP A 132 5.61 -25.95 -39.16
N HIS A 133 5.03 -26.46 -38.07
CA HIS A 133 4.75 -25.66 -36.89
C HIS A 133 4.97 -26.47 -35.62
N PHE A 134 5.31 -25.76 -34.55
CA PHE A 134 5.34 -26.30 -33.19
C PHE A 134 4.55 -25.40 -32.24
N ASP A 135 3.92 -26.03 -31.27
CA ASP A 135 3.13 -25.34 -30.25
C ASP A 135 3.91 -25.26 -28.95
N VAL A 136 3.78 -24.12 -28.27
CA VAL A 136 4.39 -23.87 -26.98
C VAL A 136 3.29 -23.54 -25.99
N THR A 137 3.31 -24.24 -24.86
CA THR A 137 2.39 -24.05 -23.74
C THR A 137 3.15 -23.54 -22.52
N GLY A 138 2.59 -22.57 -21.83
CA GLY A 138 3.10 -22.04 -20.58
C GLY A 138 1.95 -21.74 -19.63
N SER A 139 2.20 -21.89 -18.34
CA SER A 139 1.22 -21.59 -17.31
C SER A 139 1.90 -21.06 -16.07
N SER A 140 1.27 -20.11 -15.40
CA SER A 140 1.73 -19.61 -14.11
C SER A 140 0.55 -19.46 -13.14
N LYS A 141 0.88 -19.36 -11.85
CA LYS A 141 -0.06 -19.27 -10.74
C LYS A 141 0.37 -18.17 -9.79
N ALA A 142 -0.58 -17.38 -9.33
CA ALA A 142 -0.38 -16.44 -8.23
C ALA A 142 -1.45 -16.68 -7.17
N ARG A 143 -1.07 -16.51 -5.91
CA ARG A 143 -1.99 -16.61 -4.78
C ARG A 143 -2.20 -15.24 -4.18
N LYS A 144 -3.46 -14.82 -4.13
CA LYS A 144 -3.89 -13.68 -3.34
C LYS A 144 -4.41 -14.24 -2.03
N PHE A 145 -3.69 -14.00 -0.95
CA PHE A 145 -4.18 -14.34 0.36
C PHE A 145 -5.34 -13.40 0.66
N GLN A 146 -6.53 -13.96 0.89
CA GLN A 146 -7.60 -13.13 1.44
C GLN A 146 -7.15 -12.77 2.85
N SER A 147 -7.31 -11.50 3.21
CA SER A 147 -7.12 -11.06 4.59
C SER A 147 -8.19 -11.77 5.42
N SER A 148 -7.93 -13.00 5.84
CA SER A 148 -8.73 -13.73 6.82
C SER A 148 -8.55 -13.15 8.22
N GLN A 149 -7.74 -12.08 8.31
CA GLN A 149 -7.40 -11.42 9.55
C GLN A 149 -7.97 -10.01 9.53
N PRO A 150 -8.71 -9.63 10.56
CA PRO A 150 -9.13 -8.25 10.72
C PRO A 150 -7.92 -7.33 10.83
N MET A 151 -8.12 -6.07 10.47
CA MET A 151 -7.10 -5.02 10.48
C MET A 151 -7.65 -3.80 11.21
N ASP A 152 -6.76 -3.12 11.93
CA ASP A 152 -7.01 -1.81 12.53
C ASP A 152 -6.41 -0.73 11.63
N ILE A 153 -7.26 0.19 11.14
CA ILE A 153 -6.82 1.32 10.30
C ILE A 153 -6.86 2.61 11.10
N THR A 154 -5.75 3.35 11.14
CA THR A 154 -5.70 4.72 11.69
C THR A 154 -5.56 5.74 10.57
N PHE A 155 -6.59 6.55 10.38
CA PHE A 155 -6.57 7.68 9.46
C PHE A 155 -6.00 8.93 10.14
N ILE A 156 -4.99 9.54 9.52
CA ILE A 156 -4.43 10.83 9.90
C ILE A 156 -4.80 11.83 8.83
N LEU A 157 -5.82 12.65 9.11
CA LEU A 157 -6.44 13.51 8.10
C LEU A 157 -6.07 14.98 8.31
N ASP A 158 -5.65 15.64 7.24
CA ASP A 158 -5.43 17.07 7.19
C ASP A 158 -6.77 17.84 7.20
N PHE A 159 -6.91 18.77 8.14
CA PHE A 159 -8.03 19.69 8.27
C PHE A 159 -7.54 21.16 8.21
N SER A 160 -6.45 21.42 7.50
CA SER A 160 -6.00 22.78 7.17
C SER A 160 -6.97 23.50 6.21
N GLY A 161 -6.87 24.83 6.14
CA GLY A 161 -7.79 25.63 5.34
C GLY A 161 -7.79 25.32 3.84
N SER A 162 -6.65 24.86 3.28
CA SER A 162 -6.48 24.49 1.86
C SER A 162 -7.36 23.30 1.46
N MET A 163 -7.72 22.45 2.40
CA MET A 163 -8.64 21.33 2.16
C MET A 163 -10.03 21.77 1.68
N ASN A 164 -10.40 23.04 1.87
CA ASN A 164 -11.65 23.58 1.34
C ASN A 164 -11.56 23.99 -0.13
N TYR A 165 -10.38 23.92 -0.76
CA TYR A 165 -10.19 24.32 -2.15
C TYR A 165 -10.67 23.22 -3.09
N ASP A 166 -10.92 23.59 -4.35
CA ASP A 166 -11.13 22.61 -5.41
C ASP A 166 -9.81 21.88 -5.75
N TRP A 167 -9.90 20.82 -6.55
CA TRP A 167 -8.71 20.08 -7.01
C TRP A 167 -7.74 20.90 -7.87
N LYS A 168 -8.17 22.06 -8.39
CA LYS A 168 -7.34 23.00 -9.15
C LYS A 168 -6.70 24.08 -8.28
N GLY A 169 -6.93 24.04 -6.96
CA GLY A 169 -6.36 24.99 -6.01
C GLY A 169 -7.12 26.32 -5.89
N HIS A 170 -8.34 26.42 -6.42
CA HIS A 170 -9.16 27.61 -6.23
C HIS A 170 -9.85 27.58 -4.87
N ALA A 171 -9.71 28.68 -4.12
CA ALA A 171 -10.47 28.90 -2.91
C ALA A 171 -11.96 29.15 -3.22
N PRO A 172 -12.88 28.75 -2.33
CA PRO A 172 -14.30 29.08 -2.45
C PRO A 172 -14.51 30.60 -2.55
N SER A 173 -15.42 31.04 -3.42
CA SER A 173 -15.74 32.47 -3.63
C SER A 173 -16.23 33.19 -2.37
N ASP A 174 -16.70 32.43 -1.40
CA ASP A 174 -17.35 32.92 -0.18
C ASP A 174 -16.40 32.88 1.05
N MET A 175 -15.11 32.51 0.88
CA MET A 175 -14.11 32.70 1.94
C MET A 175 -13.79 34.20 2.05
N PRO A 176 -14.18 34.88 3.15
CA PRO A 176 -13.78 36.27 3.35
C PRO A 176 -12.29 36.29 3.64
N GLU A 177 -11.57 37.24 3.04
CA GLU A 177 -10.12 37.43 3.22
C GLU A 177 -9.74 37.71 4.69
N GLU A 178 -10.70 38.15 5.54
CA GLU A 178 -10.59 38.24 7.01
C GLU A 178 -12.02 38.19 7.61
N SER A 179 -12.29 37.26 8.54
CA SER A 179 -13.59 37.03 9.23
C SER A 179 -14.08 38.29 9.99
N PRO A 180 -15.40 38.65 10.13
CA PRO A 180 -16.50 37.78 10.59
C PRO A 180 -17.92 38.06 10.02
N ASN A 181 -18.65 36.98 9.68
CA ASN A 181 -20.11 36.77 9.80
C ASN A 181 -20.54 35.64 8.84
N ILE A 182 -20.72 34.43 9.41
CA ILE A 182 -21.09 33.17 8.75
C ILE A 182 -22.44 33.33 8.01
N PRO A 183 -22.52 33.05 6.70
CA PRO A 183 -22.97 31.74 6.23
C PRO A 183 -22.31 31.28 4.92
N GLY A 184 -21.83 30.03 4.91
CA GLY A 184 -21.29 29.43 3.69
C GLY A 184 -20.97 27.97 3.91
N ARG A 185 -22.01 27.14 4.00
CA ARG A 185 -21.93 25.68 3.86
C ARG A 185 -21.16 25.41 2.56
N PHE A 186 -19.88 25.06 2.65
CA PHE A 186 -19.00 24.91 1.50
C PHE A 186 -19.65 23.99 0.47
N SER A 187 -19.93 24.54 -0.73
CA SER A 187 -20.55 23.76 -1.80
C SER A 187 -19.51 22.80 -2.38
N PRO A 188 -19.80 21.48 -2.41
CA PRO A 188 -18.95 20.52 -3.09
C PRO A 188 -18.82 20.82 -4.59
N PRO A 189 -17.74 20.34 -5.23
CA PRO A 189 -16.72 19.46 -4.65
C PRO A 189 -15.47 20.22 -4.15
N SER A 190 -15.18 20.10 -2.85
CA SER A 190 -13.88 20.47 -2.26
C SER A 190 -13.05 19.22 -1.97
N ARG A 191 -11.73 19.37 -1.82
CA ARG A 191 -10.85 18.24 -1.44
C ARG A 191 -11.31 17.58 -0.14
N LEU A 192 -11.78 18.36 0.84
CA LEU A 192 -12.33 17.86 2.09
C LEU A 192 -13.60 17.03 1.89
N SER A 193 -14.56 17.49 1.06
CA SER A 193 -15.78 16.73 0.82
C SER A 193 -15.49 15.38 0.18
N ASP A 194 -14.56 15.37 -0.77
CA ASP A 194 -14.15 14.16 -1.48
C ASP A 194 -13.36 13.22 -0.58
N LEU A 195 -12.47 13.74 0.27
CA LEU A 195 -11.74 12.96 1.27
C LEU A 195 -12.68 12.25 2.25
N LYS A 196 -13.69 12.95 2.77
CA LYS A 196 -14.71 12.35 3.64
C LYS A 196 -15.49 11.24 2.93
N GLU A 197 -15.80 11.44 1.65
CA GLU A 197 -16.47 10.42 0.84
C GLU A 197 -15.57 9.20 0.64
N VAL A 198 -14.27 9.38 0.40
CA VAL A 198 -13.31 8.26 0.30
C VAL A 198 -13.23 7.47 1.59
N VAL A 199 -13.11 8.15 2.74
CA VAL A 199 -13.12 7.48 4.05
C VAL A 199 -14.42 6.69 4.26
N GLN A 200 -15.55 7.23 3.82
CA GLN A 200 -16.82 6.51 3.85
C GLN A 200 -16.80 5.27 2.93
N MET A 201 -16.34 5.40 1.67
CA MET A 201 -16.30 4.27 0.73
C MET A 201 -15.40 3.14 1.24
N VAL A 202 -14.24 3.47 1.82
CA VAL A 202 -13.33 2.48 2.42
C VAL A 202 -14.01 1.78 3.59
N THR A 203 -14.66 2.52 4.48
CA THR A 203 -15.35 1.91 5.63
C THR A 203 -16.60 1.11 5.24
N ASP A 204 -17.31 1.49 4.18
CA ASP A 204 -18.43 0.73 3.62
C ASP A 204 -17.95 -0.63 3.08
N GLU A 205 -16.78 -0.67 2.42
CA GLU A 205 -16.17 -1.93 1.96
C GLU A 205 -15.73 -2.82 3.14
N LEU A 206 -15.08 -2.24 4.15
CA LEU A 206 -14.74 -2.97 5.39
C LEU A 206 -15.99 -3.46 6.14
N GLN A 207 -17.11 -2.73 6.05
CA GLN A 207 -18.38 -3.13 6.65
C GLN A 207 -18.93 -4.38 5.97
N ALA A 208 -18.80 -4.50 4.65
CA ALA A 208 -19.24 -5.67 3.90
C ALA A 208 -18.54 -6.93 4.43
N TYR A 209 -17.23 -6.88 4.65
CA TYR A 209 -16.47 -7.96 5.31
C TYR A 209 -16.93 -8.20 6.75
N ASN A 210 -17.04 -7.14 7.56
CA ASN A 210 -17.45 -7.25 8.96
C ASN A 210 -18.85 -7.86 9.15
N ASN A 211 -19.72 -7.77 8.14
CA ASN A 211 -21.06 -8.36 8.17
C ASN A 211 -21.05 -9.86 7.85
N THR A 212 -20.05 -10.36 7.11
CA THR A 212 -19.92 -11.77 6.74
C THR A 212 -19.10 -12.60 7.72
N THR A 213 -18.26 -11.95 8.52
CA THR A 213 -17.30 -12.61 9.42
C THR A 213 -17.86 -12.75 10.85
N THR A 214 -17.71 -13.94 11.43
CA THR A 214 -18.10 -14.23 12.83
C THR A 214 -16.96 -14.03 13.84
N GLY A 215 -15.74 -13.74 13.35
CA GLY A 215 -14.53 -13.48 14.15
C GLY A 215 -14.33 -12.00 14.50
N PRO A 216 -13.10 -11.61 14.91
CA PRO A 216 -12.81 -10.21 15.17
C PRO A 216 -12.98 -9.36 13.91
N LYS A 217 -13.38 -8.11 14.11
CA LYS A 217 -13.79 -7.18 13.05
C LYS A 217 -12.69 -6.20 12.70
N HIS A 218 -12.70 -5.71 11.47
CA HIS A 218 -11.96 -4.50 11.14
C HIS A 218 -12.42 -3.36 12.03
N ARG A 219 -11.47 -2.52 12.46
CA ARG A 219 -11.77 -1.29 13.20
C ARG A 219 -11.06 -0.13 12.54
N VAL A 220 -11.65 1.04 12.68
CA VAL A 220 -11.06 2.28 12.20
C VAL A 220 -10.97 3.30 13.34
N ALA A 221 -9.88 4.04 13.36
CA ALA A 221 -9.68 5.22 14.18
C ALA A 221 -9.30 6.39 13.27
N MET A 222 -9.47 7.60 13.80
CA MET A 222 -9.11 8.82 13.09
C MET A 222 -8.52 9.84 14.05
N THR A 223 -7.48 10.55 13.61
CA THR A 223 -7.09 11.83 14.18
C THR A 223 -7.06 12.88 13.08
N GLY A 224 -7.66 14.03 13.37
CA GLY A 224 -7.58 15.20 12.53
C GLY A 224 -6.44 16.10 13.01
N TYR A 225 -5.77 16.77 12.08
CA TYR A 225 -4.80 17.78 12.42
C TYR A 225 -4.93 19.03 11.54
N ASN A 226 -4.68 20.16 12.18
CA ASN A 226 -4.22 21.37 11.51
C ASN A 226 -2.85 21.70 12.14
N ARG A 227 -2.63 22.87 12.74
CA ARG A 227 -1.45 23.07 13.61
C ARG A 227 -1.63 22.51 15.02
N ARG A 228 -2.80 21.93 15.31
CA ARG A 228 -3.22 21.31 16.56
C ARG A 228 -4.02 20.03 16.29
N THR A 229 -4.24 19.28 17.36
CA THR A 229 -5.17 18.13 17.37
C THR A 229 -6.23 18.36 18.43
N VAL A 230 -7.41 17.79 18.28
CA VAL A 230 -8.52 17.96 19.22
C VAL A 230 -9.04 16.61 19.66
N ASN A 231 -9.22 16.42 20.97
CA ASN A 231 -9.78 15.17 21.48
C ASN A 231 -10.73 15.41 22.65
N LYS A 232 -11.65 14.46 22.84
CA LYS A 232 -12.60 14.51 23.95
C LYS A 232 -11.93 14.07 25.25
N ALA A 233 -12.05 14.89 26.30
CA ALA A 233 -11.63 14.54 27.64
C ALA A 233 -12.61 13.56 28.31
N ASN A 234 -12.21 12.94 29.42
CA ASN A 234 -13.11 12.10 30.24
C ASN A 234 -14.36 12.85 30.72
N SER A 235 -14.29 14.17 30.86
CA SER A 235 -15.42 15.03 31.20
C SER A 235 -16.40 15.27 30.05
N GLY A 236 -16.09 14.77 28.85
CA GLY A 236 -16.85 15.02 27.63
C GLY A 236 -16.55 16.36 26.94
N LYS A 237 -15.70 17.21 27.54
CA LYS A 237 -15.25 18.48 26.95
C LYS A 237 -14.19 18.22 25.87
N PHE A 238 -14.28 18.92 24.74
CA PHE A 238 -13.21 18.92 23.73
C PHE A 238 -12.00 19.72 24.24
N ILE A 239 -10.81 19.14 24.06
CA ILE A 239 -9.54 19.75 24.41
C ILE A 239 -8.68 19.85 23.15
N VAL A 240 -8.23 21.07 22.85
CA VAL A 240 -7.23 21.33 21.82
C VAL A 240 -5.85 21.07 22.42
N ARG A 241 -4.99 20.37 21.67
CA ARG A 241 -3.65 19.96 22.11
C ARG A 241 -2.58 20.38 21.13
N ASP A 242 -1.43 20.76 21.68
CA ASP A 242 -0.16 20.79 20.99
C ASP A 242 0.62 19.54 21.42
N GLN A 243 0.95 18.68 20.47
CA GLN A 243 1.68 17.44 20.72
C GLN A 243 3.17 17.67 20.97
N ARG A 244 3.66 18.88 20.65
CA ARG A 244 5.03 19.30 20.95
C ARG A 244 5.17 19.71 22.40
N ILE A 245 6.31 19.40 23.01
CA ILE A 245 6.65 19.89 24.34
C ILE A 245 7.42 21.19 24.21
N ILE A 246 6.83 22.28 24.70
CA ILE A 246 7.44 23.61 24.66
C ILE A 246 8.36 23.80 25.88
N LYS A 247 9.65 24.04 25.62
CA LYS A 247 10.66 24.32 26.66
C LYS A 247 10.56 25.74 27.18
N LYS A 248 10.35 26.69 26.28
CA LYS A 248 10.21 28.11 26.59
C LYS A 248 9.15 28.71 25.68
N LYS A 249 8.13 29.32 26.28
CA LYS A 249 7.07 30.01 25.57
C LYS A 249 7.57 31.38 25.10
N GLY A 250 7.41 31.67 23.82
CA GLY A 250 7.65 32.96 23.19
C GLY A 250 6.38 33.81 23.11
N GLU A 251 6.50 35.01 22.53
CA GLU A 251 5.37 35.94 22.36
C GLU A 251 4.31 35.36 21.41
N TYR A 252 4.76 34.80 20.28
CA TYR A 252 3.91 34.09 19.31
C TYR A 252 4.30 32.61 19.22
N ASP A 253 3.44 31.80 18.61
CA ASP A 253 3.67 30.35 18.39
C ASP A 253 4.99 30.09 17.63
N LYS A 254 5.32 30.95 16.66
CA LYS A 254 6.59 30.89 15.92
C LYS A 254 7.85 31.10 16.77
N ASP A 255 7.71 31.71 17.95
CA ASP A 255 8.81 32.02 18.86
C ASP A 255 8.96 30.95 19.95
N ASP A 256 8.09 29.95 19.96
CA ASP A 256 8.14 28.87 20.95
C ASP A 256 9.36 27.97 20.70
N VAL A 257 10.12 27.73 21.77
CA VAL A 257 11.27 26.82 21.72
C VAL A 257 10.79 25.41 22.04
N VAL A 258 10.69 24.59 20.99
CA VAL A 258 10.27 23.18 21.10
C VAL A 258 11.40 22.29 21.61
N ASP A 259 11.11 21.44 22.59
CA ASP A 259 11.98 20.36 23.04
C ASP A 259 11.69 19.08 22.25
N PHE A 260 12.30 18.94 21.07
CA PHE A 260 12.10 17.77 20.21
C PHE A 260 12.51 16.46 20.90
N THR A 261 13.58 16.48 21.71
CA THR A 261 14.05 15.29 22.42
C THR A 261 13.03 14.85 23.47
N LYS A 262 12.52 15.79 24.27
CA LYS A 262 11.50 15.48 25.28
C LYS A 262 10.16 15.09 24.63
N THR A 263 9.82 15.70 23.49
CA THR A 263 8.61 15.37 22.72
C THR A 263 8.62 13.90 22.29
N ILE A 264 9.74 13.42 21.75
CA ILE A 264 9.90 12.01 21.35
C ILE A 264 9.95 11.06 22.55
N LYS A 265 10.67 11.43 23.60
CA LYS A 265 10.70 10.66 24.85
C LYS A 265 9.30 10.36 25.39
N GLN A 266 8.41 11.35 25.32
CA GLN A 266 7.03 11.26 25.77
C GLN A 266 6.03 11.08 24.63
N GLN A 267 6.43 10.54 23.47
CA GLN A 267 5.61 10.47 22.25
C GLN A 267 4.20 9.89 22.51
N PHE A 268 4.13 8.76 23.21
CA PHE A 268 2.92 8.00 23.50
C PHE A 268 2.07 8.57 24.64
N LYS A 269 2.55 9.60 25.34
CA LYS A 269 1.79 10.26 26.40
C LYS A 269 0.86 11.32 25.82
N PRO A 270 -0.47 11.25 26.02
CA PRO A 270 -1.37 12.34 25.68
C PRO A 270 -0.93 13.64 26.35
N LYS A 271 -0.67 14.68 25.55
CA LYS A 271 -0.22 15.98 26.06
C LYS A 271 -1.34 16.73 26.76
N GLY A 272 -1.00 17.79 27.50
CA GLY A 272 -1.97 18.67 28.18
C GLY A 272 -2.79 19.53 27.21
N GLU A 273 -3.70 20.35 27.75
CA GLU A 273 -4.39 21.38 26.95
C GLU A 273 -3.36 22.34 26.35
N ALA A 274 -3.55 22.72 25.09
CA ALA A 274 -2.63 23.61 24.40
C ALA A 274 -2.55 24.95 25.14
N GLY A 275 -1.33 25.39 25.46
CA GLY A 275 -1.13 26.69 26.11
C GLY A 275 -1.44 27.89 25.21
N ARG A 276 -1.68 27.65 23.91
CA ARG A 276 -2.16 28.61 22.90
C ARG A 276 -2.74 27.89 21.68
N ILE A 277 -3.73 28.52 21.07
CA ILE A 277 -4.32 28.13 19.78
C ILE A 277 -3.91 29.21 18.77
N PRO A 278 -3.20 28.87 17.68
CA PRO A 278 -2.87 29.83 16.63
C PRO A 278 -4.12 30.38 15.95
N ASN A 279 -4.13 31.69 15.64
CA ASN A 279 -5.29 32.34 15.01
C ASN A 279 -5.77 31.60 13.76
N GLY A 280 -7.07 31.44 13.65
CA GLY A 280 -7.76 30.69 12.60
C GLY A 280 -7.99 29.22 12.99
N ASP A 281 -7.07 28.56 13.70
CA ASP A 281 -7.22 27.12 13.99
C ASP A 281 -8.42 26.83 14.89
N GLU A 282 -8.89 27.82 15.65
CA GLU A 282 -10.11 27.75 16.45
C GLU A 282 -11.41 27.64 15.64
N LEU A 283 -11.37 27.92 14.33
CA LEU A 283 -12.51 27.82 13.43
C LEU A 283 -12.65 26.43 12.81
N ALA A 284 -11.66 25.54 12.99
CA ALA A 284 -11.77 24.17 12.54
C ALA A 284 -12.60 23.35 13.53
N GLU A 285 -13.54 22.55 13.03
CA GLU A 285 -14.37 21.67 13.84
C GLU A 285 -14.02 20.21 13.55
N PHE A 286 -13.08 19.62 14.27
CA PHE A 286 -12.78 18.19 14.17
C PHE A 286 -12.38 17.64 15.53
N ASN A 287 -12.40 16.32 15.67
CA ASN A 287 -11.84 15.65 16.84
C ASN A 287 -11.42 14.21 16.54
N ASP A 288 -10.57 13.67 17.39
CA ASP A 288 -10.17 12.27 17.33
C ASP A 288 -11.38 11.35 17.51
N ILE A 289 -11.37 10.26 16.76
CA ILE A 289 -12.27 9.13 16.91
C ILE A 289 -11.40 7.91 17.24
N ASN A 290 -11.64 7.32 18.41
CA ASN A 290 -10.94 6.09 18.81
C ASN A 290 -11.42 4.90 17.97
N TYR A 291 -10.67 3.80 18.00
CA TYR A 291 -11.01 2.59 17.28
C TYR A 291 -12.44 2.12 17.53
N SER A 292 -13.16 1.88 16.44
CA SER A 292 -14.51 1.34 16.45
C SER A 292 -14.76 0.47 15.23
N SER A 293 -15.61 -0.55 15.41
CA SER A 293 -16.21 -1.32 14.30
C SER A 293 -17.60 -0.80 13.92
N ASP A 294 -18.12 0.23 14.61
CA ASP A 294 -19.35 0.95 14.25
C ASP A 294 -19.02 2.04 13.22
N PHE A 295 -18.93 1.61 11.97
CA PHE A 295 -18.59 2.49 10.85
C PHE A 295 -19.69 3.51 10.55
N VAL A 296 -20.95 3.21 10.89
CA VAL A 296 -22.06 4.16 10.72
C VAL A 296 -21.88 5.36 11.65
N ALA A 297 -21.62 5.11 12.94
CA ALA A 297 -21.35 6.18 13.90
C ALA A 297 -20.09 6.97 13.53
N PHE A 298 -19.01 6.27 13.16
CA PHE A 298 -17.77 6.87 12.69
C PHE A 298 -18.01 7.82 11.50
N ASN A 299 -18.64 7.34 10.43
CA ASN A 299 -18.89 8.12 9.22
C ASN A 299 -19.81 9.32 9.48
N ASN A 300 -20.83 9.17 10.34
CA ASN A 300 -21.70 10.27 10.70
C ASN A 300 -20.95 11.39 11.41
N GLN A 301 -19.95 11.06 12.23
CA GLN A 301 -19.12 12.05 12.91
C GLN A 301 -18.11 12.70 11.94
N VAL A 302 -17.44 11.92 11.09
CA VAL A 302 -16.48 12.45 10.10
C VAL A 302 -17.16 13.44 9.14
N LYS A 303 -18.40 13.18 8.75
CA LYS A 303 -19.20 14.07 7.89
C LYS A 303 -19.34 15.49 8.45
N THR A 304 -19.43 15.65 9.77
CA THR A 304 -19.63 16.95 10.41
C THR A 304 -18.36 17.78 10.51
N PHE A 305 -17.18 17.22 10.21
CA PHE A 305 -15.93 17.94 10.47
C PHE A 305 -15.64 19.08 9.50
N GLU A 306 -15.03 20.15 9.98
CA GLU A 306 -14.71 21.33 9.18
C GLU A 306 -13.22 21.63 9.24
N ALA A 307 -12.65 22.02 8.10
CA ALA A 307 -11.23 22.29 7.95
C ALA A 307 -10.95 23.79 8.02
N TYR A 308 -9.95 24.18 8.82
CA TYR A 308 -9.45 25.55 8.88
C TYR A 308 -8.04 25.58 9.48
N GLY A 309 -7.30 26.64 9.16
CA GLY A 309 -6.01 26.93 9.77
C GLY A 309 -4.83 26.45 8.94
N GLY A 310 -3.68 26.28 9.58
CA GLY A 310 -2.45 25.83 8.91
C GLY A 310 -2.21 24.33 9.03
N THR A 311 -1.23 23.83 8.29
CA THR A 311 -0.83 22.42 8.29
C THR A 311 0.34 22.18 9.25
N ALA A 312 0.26 21.15 10.09
CA ALA A 312 1.40 20.60 10.84
C ALA A 312 1.26 19.08 11.01
N SER A 313 1.64 18.34 9.99
CA SER A 313 1.56 16.87 9.88
C SER A 313 2.11 16.12 11.10
N LEU A 314 3.20 16.63 11.71
CA LEU A 314 3.78 16.06 12.92
C LEU A 314 2.77 15.93 14.08
N GLN A 315 1.78 16.82 14.15
CA GLN A 315 0.77 16.82 15.21
C GLN A 315 -0.12 15.58 15.08
N GLY A 316 -0.56 15.29 13.84
CA GLY A 316 -1.33 14.11 13.52
C GLY A 316 -0.57 12.82 13.80
N ILE A 317 0.70 12.72 13.38
CA ILE A 317 1.52 11.50 13.57
C ILE A 317 1.78 11.21 15.06
N LEU A 318 2.15 12.24 15.84
CA LEU A 318 2.34 12.09 17.29
C LEU A 318 1.03 11.70 17.98
N ARG A 319 -0.11 12.22 17.50
CA ARG A 319 -1.41 11.88 18.09
C ARG A 319 -1.89 10.50 17.70
N ALA A 320 -1.70 10.08 16.45
CA ALA A 320 -1.96 8.71 16.01
C ALA A 320 -1.13 7.71 16.81
N SER A 321 0.15 8.02 17.09
CA SER A 321 0.98 7.19 17.97
C SER A 321 0.33 6.98 19.34
N GLN A 322 -0.30 8.02 19.90
CA GLN A 322 -1.02 7.92 21.17
C GLN A 322 -2.33 7.15 21.03
N ILE A 323 -3.08 7.30 19.93
CA ILE A 323 -4.34 6.54 19.74
C ILE A 323 -4.05 5.06 19.54
N MET A 324 -3.01 4.73 18.78
CA MET A 324 -2.58 3.37 18.50
C MET A 324 -1.95 2.68 19.70
N SER A 325 -1.18 3.43 20.52
CA SER A 325 -0.77 2.90 21.82
C SER A 325 -2.01 2.67 22.69
N TYR A 326 -3.00 3.57 22.61
CA TYR A 326 -4.25 3.61 23.42
C TYR A 326 -5.24 2.48 23.20
N HIS A 327 -4.75 1.35 22.71
CA HIS A 327 -5.58 0.23 22.34
C HIS A 327 -6.10 -0.52 23.56
N LEU A 328 -7.16 0.04 24.15
CA LEU A 328 -8.32 -0.60 24.76
C LEU A 328 -9.16 0.46 25.48
N THR A 329 -10.34 0.79 24.94
CA THR A 329 -11.40 1.31 25.81
C THR A 329 -12.72 0.62 25.58
N LYS A 330 -13.20 0.08 26.71
CA LYS A 330 -14.54 -0.39 27.08
C LYS A 330 -14.91 -1.85 26.85
N ASP A 331 -14.33 -2.56 25.88
CA ASP A 331 -14.84 -3.89 25.52
C ASP A 331 -13.92 -5.08 25.88
N GLY A 332 -12.68 -4.82 26.32
CA GLY A 332 -11.73 -5.89 26.66
C GLY A 332 -11.09 -6.58 25.44
N GLU A 333 -11.31 -6.07 24.23
CA GLU A 333 -10.77 -6.61 22.97
C GLU A 333 -9.34 -6.15 22.67
N GLU A 334 -8.44 -7.10 22.43
CA GLU A 334 -7.07 -6.84 22.02
C GLU A 334 -6.96 -6.30 20.58
N ALA A 335 -5.76 -5.85 20.20
CA ALA A 335 -5.52 -5.28 18.89
C ALA A 335 -5.64 -6.34 17.78
N ASN A 336 -6.01 -5.92 16.58
CA ASN A 336 -5.86 -6.80 15.43
C ASN A 336 -4.36 -6.86 15.06
N PRO A 337 -3.84 -8.00 14.61
CA PRO A 337 -2.40 -8.14 14.34
C PRO A 337 -1.92 -7.19 13.22
N LYS A 338 -2.79 -6.87 12.27
CA LYS A 338 -2.47 -5.92 11.19
C LYS A 338 -2.91 -4.51 11.54
N GLN A 339 -1.94 -3.60 11.55
CA GLN A 339 -2.15 -2.17 11.75
C GLN A 339 -1.79 -1.41 10.47
N LEU A 340 -2.69 -0.57 9.97
CA LEU A 340 -2.45 0.28 8.81
C LEU A 340 -2.65 1.75 9.18
N VAL A 341 -1.62 2.56 8.99
CA VAL A 341 -1.67 4.01 9.22
C VAL A 341 -1.69 4.72 7.88
N ILE A 342 -2.72 5.52 7.63
CA ILE A 342 -2.90 6.24 6.37
C ILE A 342 -2.86 7.73 6.66
N ILE A 343 -1.85 8.41 6.13
CA ILE A 343 -1.67 9.86 6.24
C ILE A 343 -2.16 10.52 4.97
N LEU A 344 -3.08 11.47 5.09
CA LEU A 344 -3.71 12.19 3.98
C LEU A 344 -3.47 13.68 4.17
N SER A 345 -2.84 14.34 3.20
CA SER A 345 -2.52 15.78 3.26
C SER A 345 -2.51 16.42 1.87
N ASP A 346 -2.90 17.69 1.82
CA ASP A 346 -2.91 18.49 0.59
C ASP A 346 -1.84 19.58 0.52
N GLY A 347 -0.89 19.59 1.46
CA GLY A 347 0.11 20.64 1.53
C GLY A 347 1.26 20.40 2.50
N GLU A 348 2.25 21.29 2.46
CA GLU A 348 3.40 21.28 3.37
C GLU A 348 3.09 21.88 4.74
N ASP A 349 3.89 21.51 5.74
CA ASP A 349 3.83 22.10 7.07
C ASP A 349 4.04 23.64 7.03
N PHE A 350 3.07 24.39 7.56
CA PHE A 350 3.01 25.84 7.40
C PHE A 350 4.05 26.60 8.24
N GLY A 351 4.82 27.48 7.61
CA GLY A 351 5.67 28.47 8.30
C GLY A 351 6.73 27.84 9.20
N HIS A 352 6.72 28.15 10.50
CA HIS A 352 7.75 27.64 11.43
C HIS A 352 7.63 26.14 11.75
N TYR A 353 6.53 25.48 11.34
CA TYR A 353 6.39 24.02 11.43
C TYR A 353 7.25 23.30 10.39
N LEU A 354 7.60 23.98 9.29
CA LEU A 354 8.44 23.44 8.23
C LEU A 354 9.77 22.88 8.78
N GLY A 355 10.08 21.65 8.41
CA GLY A 355 11.28 20.93 8.87
C GLY A 355 11.24 20.45 10.32
N GLN A 356 10.17 20.72 11.09
CA GLN A 356 10.03 20.14 12.43
C GLN A 356 9.71 18.65 12.38
N ALA A 357 8.90 18.20 11.40
CA ALA A 357 8.66 16.78 11.14
C ALA A 357 9.99 16.04 10.96
N GLN A 358 10.88 16.52 10.08
CA GLN A 358 12.20 15.93 9.86
C GLN A 358 13.04 15.85 11.14
N LYS A 359 13.03 16.89 11.99
CA LYS A 359 13.75 16.87 13.29
C LYS A 359 13.23 15.79 14.24
N LEU A 360 11.92 15.53 14.23
CA LEU A 360 11.30 14.49 15.04
C LEU A 360 11.56 13.10 14.46
N VAL A 361 11.46 12.94 13.14
CA VAL A 361 11.78 11.69 12.42
C VAL A 361 13.22 11.28 12.65
N ASN A 362 14.17 12.21 12.52
CA ASN A 362 15.60 11.96 12.81
C ASN A 362 15.86 11.57 14.27
N LYS A 363 14.90 11.81 15.18
CA LYS A 363 14.96 11.39 16.58
C LYS A 363 14.21 10.09 16.85
N GLY A 364 13.61 9.48 15.83
CA GLY A 364 12.92 8.20 15.92
C GLY A 364 11.39 8.29 16.02
N MET A 365 10.74 9.37 15.58
CA MET A 365 9.26 9.49 15.66
C MET A 365 8.54 8.28 15.04
N CYS A 366 8.85 7.96 13.78
CA CYS A 366 8.14 6.90 13.05
C CYS A 366 8.70 5.52 13.40
N THR A 367 10.01 5.40 13.62
CA THR A 367 10.62 4.18 14.15
C THR A 367 10.05 3.79 15.52
N ASN A 368 9.81 4.75 16.41
CA ASN A 368 9.15 4.50 17.69
C ASN A 368 7.73 4.00 17.47
N LEU A 369 6.97 4.60 16.55
CA LEU A 369 5.62 4.16 16.23
C LEU A 369 5.62 2.71 15.74
N THR A 370 6.48 2.40 14.76
CA THR A 370 6.63 1.05 14.22
C THR A 370 7.01 0.04 15.30
N ASN A 371 8.10 0.30 16.02
CA ASN A 371 8.61 -0.63 17.03
C ASN A 371 7.71 -0.69 18.28
N ALA A 372 6.92 0.33 18.58
CA ALA A 372 5.91 0.23 19.63
C ALA A 372 4.89 -0.86 19.29
N ILE A 373 4.50 -0.97 18.03
CA ILE A 373 3.55 -1.99 17.56
C ILE A 373 4.24 -3.33 17.37
N GLU A 374 5.29 -3.42 16.56
CA GLU A 374 5.94 -4.70 16.17
C GLU A 374 6.88 -5.26 17.24
N GLY A 375 7.25 -4.45 18.22
CA GLY A 375 8.32 -4.73 19.17
C GLY A 375 9.69 -4.28 18.65
N GLY A 376 10.63 -4.08 19.59
CA GLY A 376 12.00 -3.66 19.26
C GLY A 376 12.43 -2.32 19.88
N PRO A 377 13.57 -1.76 19.46
CA PRO A 377 14.18 -0.61 20.12
C PRO A 377 13.32 0.65 20.01
N VAL A 378 13.07 1.32 21.13
CA VAL A 378 12.33 2.59 21.19
C VAL A 378 13.14 3.65 21.93
N SER A 379 13.10 4.87 21.40
CA SER A 379 13.71 6.04 22.05
C SER A 379 12.75 6.75 23.03
N ALA A 380 11.47 6.37 23.02
CA ALA A 380 10.49 6.79 24.00
C ALA A 380 10.76 6.14 25.36
N ASP A 381 10.64 6.90 26.44
CA ASP A 381 10.85 6.44 27.81
C ASP A 381 9.57 6.31 28.64
N ASP A 382 8.43 6.74 28.09
CA ASP A 382 7.15 6.79 28.78
C ASP A 382 6.03 6.31 27.85
N ASN A 383 5.39 5.20 28.24
CA ASN A 383 4.07 4.78 27.74
C ASN A 383 3.07 4.65 28.91
N SER A 384 2.99 5.66 29.75
CA SER A 384 2.05 5.71 30.90
C SER A 384 0.57 5.67 30.51
N ALA A 385 0.25 5.61 29.20
CA ALA A 385 -1.10 5.56 28.71
C ALA A 385 -1.62 4.11 28.53
N ASP A 386 -0.78 3.04 28.42
CA ASP A 386 -1.22 1.79 27.77
C ASP A 386 -0.60 0.43 28.09
N LYS A 387 -1.20 -0.62 27.47
CA LYS A 387 -0.81 -2.03 27.43
C LYS A 387 0.56 -2.34 26.81
N ILE A 388 1.12 -1.45 25.98
CA ILE A 388 2.43 -1.71 25.34
C ILE A 388 3.52 -1.46 26.39
N GLU A 389 4.16 -2.55 26.84
CA GLU A 389 5.16 -2.48 27.89
C GLU A 389 6.52 -2.10 27.30
N PHE A 390 7.10 -0.99 27.79
CA PHE A 390 8.45 -0.57 27.44
C PHE A 390 9.42 -0.95 28.56
N SER A 391 10.45 -1.73 28.24
CA SER A 391 11.49 -2.12 29.19
C SER A 391 12.88 -1.97 28.59
N ALA A 392 13.80 -1.37 29.37
CA ALA A 392 15.21 -1.19 28.99
C ALA A 392 15.43 -0.58 27.58
N GLY A 393 14.54 0.31 27.12
CA GLY A 393 14.62 0.95 25.80
C GLY A 393 14.10 0.09 24.65
N ASN A 394 13.31 -0.95 24.93
CA ASN A 394 12.63 -1.76 23.93
C ASN A 394 11.13 -1.83 24.23
N SER A 395 10.32 -1.90 23.18
CA SER A 395 8.91 -2.27 23.23
C SER A 395 8.78 -3.79 23.11
N HIS A 396 7.82 -4.37 23.84
CA HIS A 396 7.42 -5.78 23.69
C HIS A 396 6.39 -6.00 22.57
N GLY A 397 6.00 -4.94 21.87
CA GLY A 397 4.97 -5.00 20.84
C GLY A 397 3.55 -4.93 21.40
N LEU A 398 2.60 -4.76 20.50
CA LEU A 398 1.18 -4.65 20.81
C LEU A 398 0.57 -6.04 21.03
N PRO A 399 -0.09 -6.31 22.16
CA PRO A 399 -0.81 -7.57 22.35
C PRO A 399 -1.98 -7.70 21.36
N THR A 400 -2.01 -8.80 20.61
CA THR A 400 -2.99 -9.06 19.56
C THR A 400 -4.05 -10.09 19.99
N ASN A 401 -5.27 -9.93 19.51
CA ASN A 401 -6.40 -10.82 19.80
C ASN A 401 -6.24 -12.24 19.23
N THR A 402 -5.31 -12.44 18.30
CA THR A 402 -4.97 -13.74 17.71
C THR A 402 -3.75 -14.38 18.37
N GLY A 403 -2.95 -13.62 19.13
CA GLY A 403 -1.65 -14.05 19.64
C GLY A 403 -0.53 -14.05 18.59
N GLU A 404 -0.82 -13.58 17.37
CA GLU A 404 0.17 -13.40 16.30
C GLU A 404 1.01 -12.14 16.53
N ASP A 405 2.22 -12.14 15.98
CA ASP A 405 3.08 -10.97 16.02
C ASP A 405 2.43 -9.80 15.24
N PRO A 406 2.27 -8.63 15.87
CA PRO A 406 1.68 -7.47 15.22
C PRO A 406 2.61 -6.92 14.12
N SER A 407 2.01 -6.39 13.05
CA SER A 407 2.70 -5.70 11.96
C SER A 407 2.06 -4.33 11.73
N VAL A 408 2.87 -3.35 11.35
CA VAL A 408 2.37 -2.00 11.02
C VAL A 408 2.92 -1.49 9.71
N ARG A 409 2.01 -1.08 8.84
CA ARG A 409 2.33 -0.35 7.62
C ARG A 409 1.92 1.10 7.75
N ILE A 410 2.82 2.02 7.43
CA ILE A 410 2.53 3.46 7.40
C ILE A 410 2.62 3.90 5.95
N ALA A 411 1.54 4.47 5.43
CA ALA A 411 1.48 5.01 4.08
C ALA A 411 1.05 6.48 4.12
N MET A 412 1.58 7.26 3.18
CA MET A 412 1.18 8.64 2.98
C MET A 412 0.69 8.86 1.56
N ILE A 413 -0.43 9.56 1.44
CA ILE A 413 -1.03 9.97 0.17
C ILE A 413 -1.10 11.50 0.17
N GLY A 414 -0.23 12.12 -0.61
CA GLY A 414 -0.27 13.54 -0.91
C GLY A 414 -1.20 13.83 -2.08
N PHE A 415 -1.94 14.93 -2.04
CA PHE A 415 -2.85 15.31 -3.12
C PHE A 415 -2.99 16.83 -3.27
N GLY A 416 -3.63 17.27 -4.34
CA GLY A 416 -3.82 18.69 -4.65
C GLY A 416 -2.74 19.27 -5.56
N ASP A 417 -3.07 20.39 -6.20
CA ASP A 417 -2.17 21.03 -7.16
C ASP A 417 -0.98 21.71 -6.46
N GLY A 418 0.24 21.40 -6.92
CA GLY A 418 1.48 21.98 -6.40
C GLY A 418 2.05 21.33 -5.12
N TYR A 419 1.47 20.23 -4.64
CA TYR A 419 2.03 19.45 -3.53
C TYR A 419 2.65 18.15 -4.04
N ASP A 420 3.97 18.02 -3.86
CA ASP A 420 4.70 16.78 -4.11
C ASP A 420 5.18 16.21 -2.77
N ILE A 421 4.74 14.99 -2.45
CA ILE A 421 5.16 14.33 -1.21
C ILE A 421 6.66 14.02 -1.20
N HIS A 422 7.29 13.84 -2.36
CA HIS A 422 8.70 13.51 -2.46
C HIS A 422 9.60 14.71 -2.10
N ASP A 423 9.07 15.93 -2.11
CA ASP A 423 9.77 17.13 -1.64
C ASP A 423 9.78 17.22 -0.09
N ASN A 424 8.82 16.57 0.58
CA ASN A 424 8.77 16.52 2.04
C ASN A 424 9.66 15.40 2.61
N THR A 425 10.97 15.67 2.65
CA THR A 425 11.98 14.74 3.18
C THR A 425 11.69 14.22 4.59
N GLY A 426 10.98 14.99 5.43
CA GLY A 426 10.60 14.55 6.77
C GLY A 426 9.59 13.42 6.74
N LEU A 427 8.50 13.60 6.00
CA LEU A 427 7.43 12.60 5.88
C LEU A 427 7.85 11.43 4.99
N LEU A 428 8.61 11.67 3.93
CA LEU A 428 9.18 10.61 3.10
C LEU A 428 10.05 9.65 3.91
N ASN A 429 10.95 10.18 4.75
CA ASN A 429 11.77 9.37 5.66
C ASN A 429 10.96 8.68 6.77
N CYS A 430 9.74 9.15 7.06
CA CYS A 430 8.87 8.56 8.05
C CYS A 430 8.18 7.30 7.52
N VAL A 431 7.66 7.37 6.28
CA VAL A 431 6.82 6.30 5.69
C VAL A 431 7.59 5.36 4.76
N GLY A 432 8.75 5.81 4.23
CA GLY A 432 9.48 5.10 3.18
C GLY A 432 9.03 5.55 1.79
N GLU A 433 9.95 5.56 0.83
CA GLU A 433 9.69 6.02 -0.53
C GLU A 433 8.64 5.14 -1.23
N GLU A 434 8.63 3.85 -0.92
CA GLU A 434 7.70 2.85 -1.43
C GLU A 434 6.28 2.95 -0.86
N ASN A 435 6.08 3.71 0.22
CA ASN A 435 4.77 3.95 0.83
C ASN A 435 4.33 5.42 0.76
N ALA A 436 5.02 6.23 -0.05
CA ALA A 436 4.64 7.60 -0.36
C ALA A 436 4.01 7.67 -1.75
N PHE A 437 2.76 8.12 -1.81
CA PHE A 437 1.96 8.16 -3.03
C PHE A 437 1.43 9.57 -3.29
N SER A 438 1.23 9.89 -4.57
CA SER A 438 0.59 11.12 -5.00
C SER A 438 -0.72 10.81 -5.73
N ALA A 439 -1.77 11.57 -5.43
CA ALA A 439 -3.09 11.42 -6.05
C ALA A 439 -3.61 12.75 -6.61
N LYS A 440 -4.22 12.70 -7.80
CA LYS A 440 -4.72 13.89 -8.51
C LYS A 440 -6.22 14.09 -8.39
N ASN A 441 -6.94 13.08 -7.90
CA ASN A 441 -8.38 13.09 -7.78
C ASN A 441 -8.84 12.09 -6.70
N LYS A 442 -10.14 12.15 -6.38
CA LYS A 442 -10.80 11.29 -5.40
C LYS A 442 -10.61 9.80 -5.68
N ASP A 443 -10.77 9.38 -6.94
CA ASP A 443 -10.76 7.98 -7.34
C ASP A 443 -9.36 7.37 -7.18
N GLU A 444 -8.30 8.13 -7.47
CA GLU A 444 -6.93 7.73 -7.22
C GLU A 444 -6.65 7.53 -5.72
N ILE A 445 -7.15 8.41 -4.84
CA ILE A 445 -7.01 8.22 -3.38
C ILE A 445 -7.71 6.93 -2.96
N LEU A 446 -8.95 6.71 -3.41
CA LEU A 446 -9.71 5.50 -3.09
C LEU A 446 -8.94 4.25 -3.53
N ASN A 447 -8.50 4.19 -4.79
CA ASN A 447 -7.78 3.05 -5.33
C ASN A 447 -6.48 2.76 -4.58
N LEU A 448 -5.72 3.81 -4.21
CA LEU A 448 -4.51 3.65 -3.40
C LEU A 448 -4.83 3.07 -2.02
N ILE A 449 -5.83 3.60 -1.32
CA ILE A 449 -6.23 3.07 -0.01
C ILE A 449 -6.72 1.62 -0.14
N MET A 450 -7.54 1.31 -1.15
CA MET A 450 -8.02 -0.05 -1.39
C MET A 450 -6.88 -1.02 -1.70
N SER A 451 -5.82 -0.56 -2.40
CA SER A 451 -4.62 -1.35 -2.65
C SER A 451 -3.79 -1.59 -1.38
N LEU A 452 -3.78 -0.65 -0.43
CA LEU A 452 -3.11 -0.79 0.87
C LEU A 452 -3.88 -1.70 1.83
N VAL A 453 -5.21 -1.69 1.73
CA VAL A 453 -6.13 -2.56 2.49
C VAL A 453 -6.13 -3.98 1.93
N SER A 454 -5.89 -4.15 0.62
CA SER A 454 -5.81 -5.45 -0.03
C SER A 454 -4.42 -6.08 0.18
N GLU A 455 -4.35 -7.29 0.72
CA GLU A 455 -3.09 -7.99 0.98
C GLU A 455 -2.37 -8.52 -0.28
N GLU A 456 -1.07 -8.77 -0.09
CA GLU A 456 -0.06 -9.16 -1.08
C GLU A 456 -0.48 -10.31 -2.00
N VAL A 457 -0.13 -10.14 -3.28
CA VAL A 457 -0.15 -11.22 -4.26
C VAL A 457 1.23 -11.87 -4.26
N GLY A 458 1.32 -13.09 -3.72
CA GLY A 458 2.53 -13.91 -3.82
C GLY A 458 2.55 -14.69 -5.13
N HIS A 459 3.68 -14.69 -5.84
CA HIS A 459 3.91 -15.58 -6.98
C HIS A 459 4.47 -16.92 -6.51
N LEU A 460 4.06 -18.02 -7.14
CA LEU A 460 4.69 -19.34 -6.95
C LEU A 460 5.43 -19.69 -8.23
N ALA A 461 6.76 -19.60 -8.19
CA ALA A 461 7.60 -20.17 -9.25
C ALA A 461 7.46 -21.70 -9.23
N GLN A 462 7.27 -22.31 -10.40
CA GLN A 462 7.02 -23.74 -10.56
C GLN A 462 8.31 -24.55 -10.69
#